data_AF-A0A3N5HBP6-F1
#
_entry.id   AF-A0A3N5HBP6-F1
#
_cell.length_a   1.000
_cell.length_b   1.000
_cell.length_c   1.000
_cell.angle_alpha   90.00
_cell.angle_beta   90.00
_cell.angle_gamma   90.00
#
_symmetry.space_group_name_H-M   'P 1'
#
loop_
_entity.id
_entity.type
_entity.pdbx_description
1 polymer ?
#
loop_
_entity_poly.entity_id
_entity_poly.type
_entity_poly.pdbx_seq_one_letter_code
_entity_poly.pdbx_strand_id
1 'polypeptide(L)'
;MFHTLDPAPFREKDLEEAAERYLVDACREVGMRIPLKVVVYLPSDEAESPAARSLPEAVHHYFHYRERQVRADLLQLLRYGAASLAIGLMFLAACLLLRRVLLGHRPPLNGSFINEGLLILGWVAMWRPIEIFLYDWWPLTRRRALLRRLASVPLEIRAWPTAGP
;
A
#
# COMPACT_ATOMS: atom_id res chain seq x y z
N MET A 1 18.84 16.15 16.11
CA MET A 1 19.35 15.09 17.00
C MET A 1 19.88 13.98 16.12
N PHE A 2 21.16 13.66 16.24
CA PHE A 2 21.89 12.75 15.36
C PHE A 2 21.72 11.29 15.81
N HIS A 3 21.33 10.40 14.90
CA HIS A 3 21.56 8.96 15.04
C HIS A 3 22.62 8.56 14.00
N THR A 4 23.85 8.45 14.48
CA THR A 4 25.02 7.91 13.80
C THR A 4 25.26 6.51 14.37
N LEU A 5 25.65 5.57 13.50
CA LEU A 5 26.10 4.18 13.74
C LEU A 5 25.06 3.10 13.40
N ASP A 6 24.83 2.89 12.10
CA ASP A 6 24.54 1.56 11.58
C ASP A 6 25.62 1.21 10.53
N PRO A 7 26.52 0.25 10.78
CA PRO A 7 27.58 -0.18 9.86
C PRO A 7 27.03 -1.21 8.87
N ALA A 8 25.93 -0.89 8.19
CA ALA A 8 25.53 -1.59 6.99
C ALA A 8 26.23 -0.91 5.80
N PRO A 9 26.84 -1.67 4.86
CA PRO A 9 27.52 -1.08 3.72
C PRO A 9 26.53 -0.16 3.00
N PHE A 10 26.93 1.11 2.86
CA PHE A 10 26.20 2.16 2.15
C PHE A 10 25.47 1.58 0.93
N ARG A 11 24.15 1.38 1.04
CA ARG A 11 23.30 1.14 -0.12
C ARG A 11 23.32 2.43 -0.93
N GLU A 12 24.08 2.41 -2.01
CA GLU A 12 24.16 3.46 -2.99
C GLU A 12 22.74 3.87 -3.44
N LYS A 13 22.35 5.10 -3.08
CA LYS A 13 21.18 5.87 -3.55
C LYS A 13 19.79 5.32 -3.17
N ASP A 14 19.50 5.20 -1.89
CA ASP A 14 18.10 5.39 -1.45
C ASP A 14 17.73 6.88 -1.62
N LEU A 15 16.60 7.17 -2.25
CA LEU A 15 16.08 8.54 -2.33
C LEU A 15 15.78 9.02 -0.91
N GLU A 16 16.24 10.22 -0.57
CA GLU A 16 15.96 10.79 0.75
C GLU A 16 14.44 10.86 0.98
N GLU A 17 14.01 10.53 2.20
CA GLU A 17 12.58 10.44 2.52
C GLU A 17 11.83 11.74 2.24
N ALA A 18 12.49 12.89 2.46
CA ALA A 18 11.93 14.19 2.14
C ALA A 18 11.67 14.36 0.62
N ALA A 19 12.61 13.91 -0.21
CA ALA A 19 12.47 13.98 -1.66
C ALA A 19 11.39 13.00 -2.18
N GLU A 20 11.28 11.81 -1.60
CA GLU A 20 10.18 10.89 -1.90
C GLU A 20 8.82 11.53 -1.59
N ARG A 21 8.65 12.06 -0.37
CA ARG A 21 7.40 12.69 0.05
C ARG A 21 7.03 13.84 -0.87
N TYR A 22 7.99 14.72 -1.18
CA TYR A 22 7.77 15.83 -2.10
C TYR A 22 7.30 15.37 -3.47
N LEU A 23 7.97 14.39 -4.07
CA LEU A 23 7.58 13.85 -5.38
C LEU A 23 6.19 13.21 -5.35
N VAL A 24 5.87 12.46 -4.30
CA VAL A 24 4.56 11.82 -4.13
C VAL A 24 3.44 12.86 -3.98
N ASP A 25 3.65 13.89 -3.17
CA ASP A 25 2.65 14.93 -2.94
C ASP A 25 2.47 15.81 -4.18
N ALA A 26 3.56 16.20 -4.86
CA ALA A 26 3.49 16.89 -6.15
C ALA A 26 2.71 16.05 -7.20
N CYS A 27 2.94 14.73 -7.24
CA CYS A 27 2.21 13.82 -8.13
C CYS A 27 0.71 13.80 -7.85
N ARG A 28 0.33 13.89 -6.57
CA ARG A 28 -1.08 13.93 -6.12
C ARG A 28 -1.75 15.24 -6.49
N GLU A 29 -1.06 16.36 -6.31
CA GLU A 29 -1.55 17.70 -6.66
C GLU A 29 -1.83 17.84 -8.16
N VAL A 30 -0.90 17.35 -9.01
CA VAL A 30 -1.09 17.32 -10.47
C VAL A 30 -2.23 16.37 -10.88
N GLY A 31 -2.52 15.34 -10.07
CA GLY A 31 -3.57 14.37 -10.34
C GLY A 31 -3.20 13.34 -11.40
N MET A 32 -3.88 12.19 -11.39
CA MET A 32 -3.50 10.97 -12.12
C MET A 32 -3.67 11.01 -13.64
N ARG A 33 -4.39 12.00 -14.19
CA ARG A 33 -4.79 12.03 -15.61
C ARG A 33 -3.91 12.90 -16.51
N ILE A 34 -3.04 13.72 -15.93
CA ILE A 34 -2.23 14.69 -16.66
C ILE A 34 -0.85 14.08 -16.98
N PRO A 35 -0.24 14.28 -18.15
CA PRO A 35 1.13 13.87 -18.38
C PRO A 35 2.08 14.58 -17.39
N LEU A 36 2.87 13.82 -16.65
CA LEU A 36 3.81 14.35 -15.67
C LEU A 36 5.23 14.23 -16.21
N LYS A 37 6.07 15.21 -15.87
CA LYS A 37 7.50 15.22 -16.15
C LYS A 37 8.21 15.84 -14.95
N VAL A 38 9.30 15.20 -14.50
CA VAL A 38 10.11 15.71 -13.39
C VAL A 38 11.37 16.34 -13.96
N VAL A 39 11.64 17.59 -13.59
CA VAL A 39 12.85 18.30 -13.99
C VAL A 39 13.67 18.57 -12.74
N VAL A 40 14.90 18.07 -12.70
CA VAL A 40 15.83 18.27 -11.60
C VAL A 40 16.85 19.31 -12.03
N TYR A 41 16.94 20.40 -11.27
CA TYR A 41 17.92 21.45 -11.52
C TYR A 41 19.16 21.22 -10.67
N LEU A 42 20.33 21.17 -11.30
CA LEU A 42 21.63 21.06 -10.64
C LEU A 42 22.53 22.21 -11.06
N PRO A 43 23.54 22.58 -10.24
CA PRO A 43 24.65 23.42 -10.68
C PRO A 43 25.27 22.88 -11.98
N SER A 44 25.76 23.77 -12.85
CA SER A 44 26.22 23.40 -14.20
C SER A 44 27.37 22.39 -14.19
N ASP A 45 28.25 22.49 -13.22
CA ASP A 45 29.37 21.60 -12.93
C ASP A 45 28.90 20.20 -12.49
N GLU A 46 27.81 20.12 -11.74
CA GLU A 46 27.24 18.84 -11.29
C GLU A 46 26.31 18.20 -12.31
N ALA A 47 25.63 19.00 -13.14
CA ALA A 47 24.65 18.53 -14.13
C ALA A 47 25.27 17.62 -15.21
N GLU A 48 26.54 17.83 -15.56
CA GLU A 48 27.26 17.00 -16.53
C GLU A 48 27.91 15.76 -15.91
N SER A 49 27.93 15.66 -14.57
CA SER A 49 28.59 14.58 -13.85
C SER A 49 27.98 13.20 -14.18
N PRO A 50 28.79 12.11 -14.11
CA PRO A 50 28.26 10.75 -14.24
C PRO A 50 27.22 10.41 -13.16
N ALA A 51 27.32 11.04 -11.98
CA ALA A 51 26.34 10.89 -10.90
C ALA A 51 24.97 11.50 -11.26
N ALA A 52 24.95 12.63 -11.97
CA ALA A 52 23.74 13.22 -12.52
C ALA A 52 23.16 12.33 -13.63
N ARG A 53 23.95 11.86 -14.58
CA ARG A 53 23.46 11.00 -15.68
C ARG A 53 22.80 9.70 -15.21
N SER A 54 23.27 9.14 -14.08
CA SER A 54 22.69 7.93 -13.46
C SER A 54 21.51 8.20 -12.53
N LEU A 55 21.19 9.47 -12.23
CA LEU A 55 20.10 9.84 -11.33
C LEU A 55 18.71 9.38 -11.83
N PRO A 56 18.33 9.53 -13.12
CA PRO A 56 17.02 9.10 -13.58
C PRO A 56 16.79 7.61 -13.37
N GLU A 57 17.79 6.79 -13.72
CA GLU A 57 17.74 5.33 -13.56
C GLU A 57 17.64 4.92 -12.08
N ALA A 58 18.42 5.55 -11.20
CA ALA A 58 18.35 5.30 -9.76
C ALA A 58 16.96 5.63 -9.19
N VAL A 59 16.37 6.77 -9.59
CA VAL A 59 15.04 7.18 -9.15
C VAL A 59 13.96 6.22 -9.68
N HIS A 60 14.03 5.82 -10.95
CA HIS A 60 13.11 4.83 -11.52
C HIS A 60 13.21 3.49 -10.81
N HIS A 61 14.44 3.01 -10.54
CA HIS A 61 14.67 1.78 -9.80
C HIS A 61 14.07 1.83 -8.40
N TYR A 62 14.28 2.93 -7.68
CA TYR A 62 13.72 3.16 -6.35
C TYR A 62 12.18 3.08 -6.36
N PHE A 63 11.52 3.83 -7.25
CA PHE A 63 10.06 3.82 -7.32
C PHE A 63 9.49 2.49 -7.82
N HIS A 64 10.20 1.77 -8.70
CA HIS A 64 9.84 0.41 -9.08
C HIS A 64 9.93 -0.55 -7.89
N TYR A 65 10.99 -0.45 -7.09
CA TYR A 65 11.14 -1.25 -5.88
C TYR A 65 10.00 -0.96 -4.87
N ARG A 66 9.69 0.32 -4.63
CA ARG A 66 8.57 0.74 -3.77
C ARG A 66 7.21 0.26 -4.30
N GLU A 67 6.97 0.31 -5.61
CA GLU A 67 5.74 -0.22 -6.23
C GLU A 67 5.57 -1.72 -5.98
N ARG A 68 6.67 -2.49 -6.07
CA ARG A 68 6.68 -3.93 -5.78
C ARG A 68 6.41 -4.23 -4.31
N GLN A 69 6.97 -3.44 -3.39
CA GLN A 69 6.67 -3.56 -1.96
C GLN A 69 5.17 -3.37 -1.69
N VAL A 70 4.58 -2.28 -2.18
CA VAL A 70 3.13 -2.01 -1.99
C VAL A 70 2.27 -3.09 -2.64
N ARG A 71 2.72 -3.68 -3.77
CA ARG A 71 2.04 -4.83 -4.38
C ARG A 71 2.06 -6.05 -3.47
N ALA A 72 3.19 -6.34 -2.83
CA ALA A 72 3.30 -7.46 -1.88
C ALA A 72 2.37 -7.24 -0.67
N ASP A 73 2.36 -6.02 -0.12
CA ASP A 73 1.49 -5.63 0.99
C ASP A 73 0.00 -5.81 0.64
N LEU A 74 -0.39 -5.40 -0.58
CA LEU A 74 -1.75 -5.58 -1.07
C LEU A 74 -2.13 -7.07 -1.16
N LEU A 75 -1.24 -7.92 -1.68
CA LEU A 75 -1.50 -9.36 -1.76
C LEU A 75 -1.59 -9.99 -0.35
N GLN A 76 -0.75 -9.55 0.58
CA GLN A 76 -0.79 -10.00 1.97
C GLN A 76 -2.10 -9.60 2.64
N LEU A 77 -2.55 -8.35 2.47
CA LEU A 77 -3.83 -7.86 2.98
C LEU A 77 -5.00 -8.70 2.46
N LEU A 78 -5.04 -8.98 1.14
CA LEU A 78 -6.09 -9.79 0.54
C LEU A 78 -6.08 -11.24 1.03
N ARG A 79 -4.89 -11.83 1.23
CA ARG A 79 -4.76 -13.17 1.81
C ARG A 79 -5.25 -13.22 3.26
N TYR A 80 -4.92 -12.20 4.05
CA TYR A 80 -5.43 -12.05 5.41
C TYR A 80 -6.97 -11.90 5.43
N GLY A 81 -7.51 -11.07 4.53
CA GLY A 81 -8.96 -10.93 4.32
C GLY A 81 -9.62 -12.26 3.97
N ALA A 82 -9.06 -13.02 3.03
CA ALA A 82 -9.57 -14.33 2.64
C ALA A 82 -9.51 -15.35 3.80
N ALA A 83 -8.43 -15.38 4.57
CA ALA A 83 -8.32 -16.25 5.75
C ALA A 83 -9.36 -15.88 6.81
N SER A 84 -9.57 -14.59 7.07
CA SER A 84 -10.60 -14.12 8.01
C SER A 84 -12.01 -14.51 7.56
N LEU A 85 -12.29 -14.43 6.25
CA LEU A 85 -13.57 -14.88 5.68
C LEU A 85 -13.77 -16.38 5.88
N ALA A 86 -12.74 -17.19 5.62
CA ALA A 86 -12.80 -18.64 5.81
C ALA A 86 -13.08 -19.00 7.27
N ILE A 87 -12.44 -18.33 8.23
CA ILE A 87 -12.68 -18.52 9.66
C ILE A 87 -14.14 -18.16 10.02
N GLY A 88 -14.64 -17.02 9.53
CA GLY A 88 -16.04 -16.61 9.74
C GLY A 88 -17.05 -17.61 9.16
N LEU A 89 -16.79 -18.13 7.95
CA LEU A 89 -17.62 -19.15 7.31
C LEU A 89 -17.58 -20.48 8.06
N MET A 90 -16.41 -20.93 8.52
CA MET A 90 -16.27 -22.14 9.33
C MET A 90 -17.03 -22.01 10.66
N PHE A 91 -16.94 -20.85 11.30
CA PHE A 91 -17.67 -20.58 12.53
C PHE A 91 -19.19 -20.61 12.31
N LEU A 92 -19.68 -19.96 11.24
CA LEU A 92 -21.09 -20.00 10.85
C LEU A 92 -21.55 -21.43 10.54
N ALA A 93 -20.75 -22.20 9.80
CA ALA A 93 -21.04 -23.59 9.49
C ALA A 93 -21.12 -24.46 10.76
N ALA A 94 -20.17 -24.31 11.70
CA ALA A 94 -20.17 -25.00 12.98
C ALA A 94 -21.43 -24.66 13.80
N CYS A 95 -21.81 -23.38 13.83
CA CYS A 95 -23.01 -22.90 14.47
C CYS A 95 -24.29 -23.53 13.89
N LEU A 96 -24.40 -23.60 12.56
CA LEU A 96 -25.55 -24.23 11.88
C LEU A 96 -25.59 -25.75 12.10
N LEU A 97 -24.44 -26.42 12.14
CA LEU A 97 -24.35 -27.85 12.45
C LEU A 97 -24.78 -28.12 13.90
N LEU A 98 -24.28 -27.33 14.84
CA LEU A 98 -24.63 -27.43 16.25
C LEU A 98 -26.14 -27.23 16.46
N ARG A 99 -26.72 -26.24 15.78
CA ARG A 99 -28.17 -26.02 15.75
C ARG A 99 -28.93 -27.28 15.29
N ARG A 100 -28.50 -27.92 14.20
CA ARG A 100 -29.16 -29.14 13.69
C ARG A 100 -29.08 -30.31 14.67
N VAL A 101 -27.93 -30.50 15.33
CA VAL A 101 -27.72 -31.60 16.29
C VAL A 101 -28.54 -31.39 17.57
N LEU A 102 -28.51 -30.19 18.15
CA LEU A 102 -29.22 -29.89 19.40
C LEU A 102 -30.74 -29.72 19.22
N LEU A 103 -31.20 -29.03 18.17
CA LEU A 103 -32.64 -28.84 17.94
C LEU A 103 -33.33 -30.06 17.33
N GLY A 104 -32.57 -31.04 16.83
CA GLY A 104 -33.12 -32.34 16.45
C GLY A 104 -33.71 -33.13 17.62
N HIS A 105 -33.43 -32.74 18.87
CA HIS A 105 -33.76 -33.52 20.06
C HIS A 105 -34.67 -32.84 21.13
N ARG A 106 -35.06 -31.53 21.06
CA ARG A 106 -35.92 -30.89 22.10
C ARG A 106 -36.82 -29.70 21.63
N PRO A 107 -37.94 -29.38 22.35
CA PRO A 107 -38.94 -28.35 21.98
C PRO A 107 -38.52 -26.89 22.28
N PRO A 108 -39.29 -25.86 21.82
CA PRO A 108 -38.76 -24.62 21.22
C PRO A 108 -38.53 -23.41 22.17
N LEU A 109 -38.31 -23.60 23.47
CA LEU A 109 -38.28 -22.46 24.41
C LEU A 109 -36.92 -21.73 24.49
N ASN A 110 -35.81 -22.38 24.14
CA ASN A 110 -34.45 -21.78 24.22
C ASN A 110 -33.88 -21.41 22.84
N GLY A 111 -34.67 -21.55 21.77
CA GLY A 111 -34.21 -21.37 20.40
C GLY A 111 -33.93 -19.91 20.00
N SER A 112 -34.64 -18.94 20.59
CA SER A 112 -34.52 -17.52 20.20
C SER A 112 -33.18 -16.92 20.63
N PHE A 113 -32.77 -17.12 21.88
CA PHE A 113 -31.53 -16.59 22.44
C PHE A 113 -30.27 -17.13 21.72
N ILE A 114 -30.26 -18.43 21.40
CA ILE A 114 -29.16 -19.06 20.66
C ILE A 114 -29.11 -18.53 19.23
N ASN A 115 -30.27 -18.32 18.60
CA ASN A 115 -30.37 -17.78 17.25
C ASN A 115 -29.85 -16.34 17.19
N GLU A 116 -30.31 -15.48 18.11
CA GLU A 116 -29.88 -14.09 18.22
C GLU A 116 -28.36 -13.98 18.48
N GLY A 117 -27.82 -14.80 19.39
CA GLY A 117 -26.38 -14.86 19.65
C GLY A 117 -25.55 -15.30 18.43
N LEU A 118 -26.03 -16.31 17.70
CA LEU A 118 -25.41 -16.77 16.44
C LEU A 118 -25.43 -15.68 15.37
N LEU A 119 -26.53 -14.94 15.26
CA LEU A 119 -26.70 -13.88 14.27
C LEU A 119 -25.74 -12.71 14.57
N ILE A 120 -25.62 -12.33 15.85
CA ILE A 120 -24.66 -11.31 16.31
C ILE A 120 -23.21 -11.79 16.06
N LEU A 121 -22.86 -13.02 16.44
CA LEU A 121 -21.52 -13.57 16.24
C LEU A 121 -21.16 -13.71 14.76
N GLY A 122 -22.09 -14.17 13.93
CA GLY A 122 -21.92 -14.28 12.48
C GLY A 122 -21.69 -12.92 11.82
N TRP A 123 -22.45 -11.91 12.24
CA TRP A 123 -22.25 -10.53 11.79
C TRP A 123 -20.90 -9.95 12.22
N VAL A 124 -20.53 -10.12 13.51
CA VAL A 124 -19.23 -9.66 14.04
C VAL A 124 -18.06 -10.35 13.33
N ALA A 125 -18.18 -11.65 13.04
CA ALA A 125 -17.18 -12.39 12.27
C ALA A 125 -17.10 -11.93 10.81
N MET A 126 -18.22 -11.47 10.21
CA MET A 126 -18.24 -10.93 8.83
C MET A 126 -17.73 -9.50 8.70
N TRP A 127 -17.65 -8.73 9.79
CA TRP A 127 -17.19 -7.34 9.74
C TRP A 127 -15.74 -7.21 9.22
N ARG A 128 -14.80 -7.96 9.80
CA ARG A 128 -13.38 -7.80 9.43
C ARG A 128 -13.08 -8.18 7.98
N PRO A 129 -13.60 -9.31 7.44
CA PRO A 129 -13.45 -9.62 6.03
C PRO A 129 -14.06 -8.55 5.13
N ILE A 130 -15.29 -8.10 5.40
CA ILE A 130 -15.97 -7.14 4.53
C ILE A 130 -15.24 -5.79 4.54
N GLU A 131 -14.75 -5.34 5.70
CA GLU A 131 -13.94 -4.13 5.85
C GLU A 131 -12.68 -4.19 4.97
N ILE A 132 -11.94 -5.30 5.03
CA ILE A 132 -10.71 -5.49 4.26
C ILE A 132 -11.00 -5.46 2.75
N PHE A 133 -12.08 -6.13 2.31
CA PHE A 133 -12.46 -6.21 0.90
C PHE A 133 -13.19 -4.96 0.39
N LEU A 134 -13.74 -4.10 1.24
CA LEU A 134 -14.37 -2.85 0.81
C LEU A 134 -13.40 -1.67 0.84
N TYR A 135 -12.64 -1.52 1.93
CA TYR A 135 -11.96 -0.27 2.25
C TYR A 135 -10.44 -0.42 2.25
N ASP A 136 -9.89 -1.43 2.91
CA ASP A 136 -8.44 -1.44 3.20
C ASP A 136 -7.56 -1.56 1.96
N TRP A 137 -8.03 -2.22 0.89
CA TRP A 137 -7.25 -2.40 -0.34
C TRP A 137 -7.17 -1.15 -1.23
N TRP A 138 -8.13 -0.24 -1.12
CA TRP A 138 -8.24 0.93 -1.99
C TRP A 138 -7.12 1.97 -1.77
N PRO A 139 -6.73 2.31 -0.53
CA PRO A 139 -5.57 3.15 -0.26
C PRO A 139 -4.26 2.57 -0.84
N LEU A 140 -4.06 1.26 -0.70
CA LEU A 140 -2.87 0.56 -1.22
C LEU A 140 -2.83 0.58 -2.74
N THR A 141 -3.95 0.32 -3.41
CA THR A 141 -4.01 0.38 -4.88
C THR A 141 -3.79 1.80 -5.41
N ARG A 142 -4.35 2.82 -4.76
CA ARG A 142 -4.07 4.23 -5.09
C ARG A 142 -2.59 4.58 -4.91
N ARG A 143 -2.00 4.19 -3.77
CA ARG A 143 -0.57 4.40 -3.51
C ARG A 143 0.30 3.71 -4.56
N ARG A 144 -0.03 2.47 -4.90
CA ARG A 144 0.65 1.71 -5.96
C ARG A 144 0.58 2.40 -7.31
N ALA A 145 -0.58 2.93 -7.69
CA ALA A 145 -0.75 3.65 -8.95
C ALA A 145 0.11 4.93 -9.01
N LEU A 146 0.19 5.68 -7.91
CA LEU A 146 1.07 6.85 -7.78
C LEU A 146 2.55 6.46 -7.94
N LEU A 147 3.02 5.46 -7.20
CA LEU A 147 4.40 4.98 -7.27
C LEU A 147 4.76 4.45 -8.65
N ARG A 148 3.85 3.70 -9.28
CA ARG A 148 4.04 3.20 -10.65
C ARG A 148 4.20 4.34 -11.65
N ARG A 149 3.45 5.43 -11.49
CA ARG A 149 3.53 6.60 -12.35
C ARG A 149 4.85 7.35 -12.17
N LEU A 150 5.31 7.50 -10.92
CA LEU A 150 6.64 8.06 -10.61
C LEU A 150 7.78 7.17 -11.14
N ALA A 151 7.60 5.84 -11.12
CA ALA A 151 8.58 4.90 -11.67
C ALA A 151 8.76 5.01 -13.18
N SER A 152 7.76 5.51 -13.92
CA SER A 152 7.80 5.66 -15.38
C SER A 152 7.83 7.12 -15.85
N VAL A 153 7.97 8.08 -14.93
CA VAL A 153 7.91 9.50 -15.29
C VAL A 153 9.19 9.91 -16.01
N PRO A 154 9.12 10.69 -17.12
CA PRO A 154 10.32 11.23 -17.72
C PRO A 154 11.02 12.16 -16.72
N LEU A 155 12.31 11.89 -16.49
CA LEU A 155 13.20 12.67 -15.61
C LEU A 155 14.21 13.39 -16.49
N GLU A 156 14.20 14.71 -16.47
CA GLU A 156 15.19 15.55 -17.14
C GLU A 156 16.06 16.25 -16.13
N ILE A 157 17.36 16.31 -16.41
CA ILE A 157 18.32 17.08 -15.62
C ILE A 157 18.64 18.34 -16.41
N ARG A 158 18.56 19.48 -15.74
CA ARG A 158 18.90 20.78 -16.31
C ARG A 158 19.91 21.48 -15.42
N ALA A 159 20.88 22.15 -16.03
CA ALA A 159 21.72 23.08 -15.30
C ALA A 159 20.85 24.27 -14.83
N TRP A 160 21.21 24.86 -13.67
CA TRP A 160 20.60 26.10 -13.22
C TRP A 160 20.77 27.15 -14.34
N PRO A 161 19.72 27.88 -14.74
CA PRO A 161 19.92 29.07 -15.55
C PRO A 161 20.83 30.02 -14.76
N THR A 162 22.10 30.12 -15.16
CA THR A 162 22.98 31.16 -14.65
C THR A 162 22.30 32.49 -14.98
N ALA A 163 21.91 33.24 -13.94
CA ALA A 163 21.51 34.62 -14.15
C ALA A 163 22.71 35.33 -14.78
N GLY A 164 22.64 35.58 -16.08
CA GLY A 164 23.63 36.40 -16.77
C GLY A 164 23.63 37.81 -16.18
N PRO A 165 24.78 38.51 -16.22
CA PRO A 165 24.95 39.84 -15.63
C PRO A 165 23.97 40.87 -16.16
#